data_AF-A0A450W9F4-F1
#
_entry.id   AF-A0A450W9F4-F1
#
_cell.length_a   1.000
_cell.length_b   1.000
_cell.length_c   1.000
_cell.angle_alpha   90.00
_cell.angle_beta   90.00
_cell.angle_gamma   90.00
#
_symmetry.space_group_name_H-M   'P 1'
#
loop_
_entity.id
_entity.type
_entity.pdbx_description
1 polymer ?
#
loop_
_entity_poly.entity_id
_entity_poly.type
_entity_poly.pdbx_seq_one_letter_code
_entity_poly.pdbx_strand_id
1 'polypeptide(L)' 'ATISAVTDKLIPELKQWQQRPLGSHYPFLRLEAIHYKVKTDGRYEEKAVYTVPGLN' A
#
# COMPACT_ATOMS: atom_id res chain seq x y z
N ALA A 1 -7.90 -10.34 -18.67
CA ALA A 1 -7.56 -11.39 -17.68
C ALA A 1 -6.06 -11.67 -17.59
N THR A 2 -5.29 -11.61 -18.70
CA THR A 2 -3.86 -11.96 -18.70
C THR A 2 -2.96 -10.96 -17.94
N ILE A 3 -3.22 -9.65 -18.04
CA ILE A 3 -2.41 -8.62 -17.35
C ILE A 3 -2.62 -8.68 -15.83
N SER A 4 -3.86 -8.83 -15.37
CA SER A 4 -4.19 -8.99 -13.94
C SER A 4 -3.45 -10.19 -13.33
N ALA A 5 -3.46 -11.34 -14.02
CA ALA A 5 -2.76 -12.54 -13.56
C ALA A 5 -1.23 -12.37 -13.48
N VAL A 6 -0.65 -11.46 -14.29
CA VAL A 6 0.78 -11.12 -14.19
C VAL A 6 1.04 -10.23 -12.99
N THR A 7 0.19 -9.22 -12.74
CA THR A 7 0.31 -8.35 -11.56
C THR A 7 0.04 -9.08 -10.25
N ASP A 8 -0.83 -10.10 -10.26
CA ASP A 8 -1.16 -10.90 -9.08
C ASP A 8 0.05 -11.68 -8.55
N LYS A 9 1.02 -12.02 -9.43
CA LYS A 9 2.26 -12.69 -9.03
C LYS A 9 3.16 -11.81 -8.16
N LEU A 10 3.00 -10.48 -8.21
CA LEU A 10 3.79 -9.54 -7.40
C LEU A 10 3.23 -9.38 -5.98
N ILE A 11 2.00 -9.82 -5.71
CA ILE A 11 1.38 -9.76 -4.38
C ILE A 11 2.26 -10.38 -3.28
N PRO A 12 2.83 -11.60 -3.43
CA PRO A 12 3.73 -12.16 -2.40
C PRO A 12 4.98 -11.31 -2.16
N GLU A 13 5.59 -10.76 -3.20
CA GLU A 13 6.76 -9.89 -3.09
C GLU A 13 6.41 -8.58 -2.36
N LEU A 14 5.25 -8.00 -2.67
CA LEU A 14 4.73 -6.81 -1.98
C LEU A 14 4.51 -7.07 -0.48
N LYS A 15 3.98 -8.24 -0.11
CA LYS A 15 3.82 -8.62 1.31
C LYS A 15 5.15 -8.76 2.03
N GLN A 16 6.16 -9.33 1.39
CA GLN A 16 7.51 -9.41 1.97
C GLN A 16 8.13 -8.01 2.13
N TRP A 17 7.96 -7.15 1.13
CA TRP A 17 8.43 -5.76 1.19
C TRP A 17 7.76 -4.98 2.32
N GLN A 18 6.46 -5.19 2.57
CA GLN A 18 5.75 -4.57 3.70
C GLN A 18 6.30 -4.99 5.07
N GLN A 19 6.87 -6.20 5.18
CA GLN A 19 7.42 -6.75 6.43
C GLN A 19 8.91 -6.43 6.63
N ARG A 20 9.52 -5.63 5.77
CA ARG A 20 10.95 -5.31 5.87
C ARG A 20 11.28 -4.62 7.21
N PRO A 21 12.46 -4.89 7.79
CA PRO A 21 12.90 -4.18 8.97
C PRO A 21 13.08 -2.68 8.65
N LEU A 22 12.55 -1.83 9.52
CA LEU A 22 12.72 -0.38 9.45
C LEU A 22 13.96 0.05 10.24
N GLY A 23 14.51 1.22 9.89
CA GLY A 23 15.58 1.85 10.67
C GLY A 23 15.14 2.15 12.10
N SER A 24 16.09 2.27 13.02
CA SER A 24 15.80 2.53 14.44
C SER A 24 15.28 3.96 14.68
N HIS A 25 15.64 4.92 13.83
CA HIS A 25 15.28 6.33 13.99
C HIS A 25 14.90 6.94 12.64
N TYR A 26 13.78 7.67 12.60
CA TYR A 26 13.35 8.47 11.47
C TYR A 26 13.02 9.88 11.99
N PRO A 27 13.93 10.86 11.89
CA PRO A 27 13.72 12.20 12.44
C PRO A 27 12.54 12.95 11.79
N PHE A 28 12.20 12.62 10.54
CA PHE A 28 11.02 13.15 9.86
C PHE A 28 10.15 12.02 9.33
N LEU A 29 8.90 11.98 9.78
CA LEU A 29 7.85 11.11 9.30
C LEU A 29 6.67 11.97 8.84
N ARG A 30 6.09 11.65 7.69
CA ARG A 30 4.83 12.23 7.24
C ARG A 30 3.80 11.12 7.10
N LEU A 31 2.56 11.40 7.50
CA LEU A 31 1.41 10.57 7.20
C LEU A 31 0.63 11.24 6.06
N GLU A 32 0.51 10.54 4.93
CA GLU A 32 -0.30 10.99 3.81
C GLU A 32 -1.52 10.06 3.68
N ALA A 33 -2.66 10.62 3.28
CA ALA A 33 -3.89 9.88 3.06
C ALA A 33 -4.43 10.22 1.66
N ILE A 34 -4.63 9.21 0.83
CA ILE A 34 -5.23 9.36 -0.50
C ILE A 34 -6.54 8.58 -0.53
N HIS A 35 -7.64 9.27 -0.86
CA HIS A 35 -8.96 8.66 -0.95
C HIS A 35 -9.16 8.05 -2.35
N TYR A 36 -9.46 6.76 -2.37
CA TYR A 36 -9.78 6.01 -3.58
C TYR A 36 -11.19 5.44 -3.51
N LYS A 37 -11.87 5.40 -4.65
CA LYS A 37 -13.13 4.68 -4.80
C LYS A 37 -12.83 3.23 -5.14
N VAL A 38 -13.02 2.34 -4.18
CA VAL A 38 -12.78 0.90 -4.32
C VAL A 38 -14.13 0.20 -4.42
N LYS A 39 -14.24 -0.75 -5.35
CA LYS A 39 -15.41 -1.62 -5.42
C LYS A 39 -15.23 -2.76 -4.42
N THR A 40 -16.04 -2.78 -3.36
CA THR A 40 -16.09 -3.86 -2.37
C THR A 40 -17.50 -4.46 -2.40
N ASP A 41 -17.61 -5.78 -2.56
CA ASP A 41 -18.90 -6.50 -2.58
C ASP A 41 -19.99 -5.91 -3.49
N GLY A 42 -19.56 -5.43 -4.67
CA GLY A 42 -20.45 -4.85 -5.68
C GLY A 42 -20.82 -3.38 -5.47
N ARG A 43 -20.48 -2.77 -4.33
CA ARG A 43 -20.70 -1.35 -4.03
C ARG A 43 -19.39 -0.55 -4.14
N TYR A 44 -19.48 0.70 -4.57
CA TYR A 44 -18.36 1.63 -4.57
C TYR A 44 -18.27 2.32 -3.21
N GLU A 45 -17.17 2.11 -2.51
CA GLU A 45 -16.87 2.74 -1.23
C GLU A 45 -15.64 3.63 -1.36
N GLU A 46 -15.67 4.77 -0.69
CA GLU A 46 -14.49 5.61 -0.54
C GLU A 46 -13.61 5.07 0.59
N LYS A 47 -12.37 4.70 0.26
CA LYS A 47 -11.38 4.20 1.21
C LYS A 47 -10.12 5.05 1.15
N ALA A 48 -9.61 5.43 2.32
CA ALA A 48 -8.35 6.13 2.44
C ALA A 48 -7.20 5.11 2.47
N VAL A 49 -6.22 5.30 1.59
CA VAL A 49 -4.93 4.61 1.66
C VAL A 49 -3.97 5.51 2.40
N TYR A 50 -3.45 5.02 3.52
CA TYR A 50 -2.47 5.73 4.33
C TYR A 50 -1.06 5.30 3.94
N THR A 51 -0.21 6.26 3.63
CA THR A 51 1.22 6.05 3.36
C THR A 51 2.05 6.80 4.39
N VAL A 52 3.13 6.17 4.83
CA VAL A 52 4.06 6.76 5.82
C VAL A 52 5.46 6.84 5.22
N PRO A 53 5.76 7.88 4.43
CA PRO A 53 7.13 8.17 4.05
C PRO A 53 7.94 8.67 5.26
N GLY A 54 9.08 8.03 5.49
CA GLY A 54 10.08 8.47 6.45
C GLY A 54 11.38 8.85 5.77
N LEU A 55 12.01 9.93 6.26
CA LEU A 55 13.36 10.31 5.90
C LEU A 55 14.32 9.75 6.96
N ASN A 56 15.32 8.99 6.51
CA ASN A 56 16.47 8.55 7.33
C ASN A 56 17.57 9.60 7.29
#